data_AF-A0A5J4U242-F1
#
_entry.id   AF-A0A5J4U242-F1
#
_cell.length_a   1.000
_cell.length_b   1.000
_cell.length_c   1.000
_cell.angle_alpha   90.00
_cell.angle_beta   90.00
_cell.angle_gamma   90.00
#
_symmetry.space_group_name_H-M   'P 1'
#
loop_
_entity.id
_entity.type
_entity.pdbx_description
1 polymer ?
#
loop_
_entity_poly.entity_id
_entity_poly.type
_entity_poly.pdbx_seq_one_letter_code
_entity_poly.pdbx_strand_id
1 'polypeptide(L)'
;MLPKNVGLVLTARGGIHAYCDRNGYKLPTNRNEKVIVYDDNLEIDIFAQMYTHKDGELVANRVVLPNSKVRIMEKGVQKKEVLHYKELSDWSNAHHLASLHNILGSWNVDLTAKDDDISNTVSQDCTLEAMPIEIADACILGLKGLTIHNDTNTLAREISLLPLFMGLNGLEQTKDKQYKEDAYTTVYRNNIFTPKANEHWSDRKGRYSSRANAWILTKIIKLHNKEYYETTLKPLLKKRLQDKNKSKHEIKLETIEKQGIDIYHPFIFGNISEKATRGEYKEEADIATDLTKVIRYYAGESGLVFIIKEYDAQQETNVIRYKTKTNAYEQMHIIRLWDDGKKHITVQDIFEKYSGQYVVEGVRFNSDNPNVFNVFQGFKYDKLEQVDESKIDMFINDLTYGTIAGGNQEVFEYILNWIAFIAQNAGQKTRTAIILQGLQRIGKNRFTDAISEMFSRYSQPNISTIEEFTGTFNSVVENVMFAVLNEMMNYNESKKGTAQAMKTIITDKTIRINEKNQPRRRAENVINTIIVTN
;
A
#
# COMPACT_ATOMS: atom_id res chain seq x y z
N MET A 1 -9.23 15.60 -21.90
CA MET A 1 -8.01 16.17 -22.53
C MET A 1 -7.04 15.03 -22.81
N LEU A 2 -6.37 15.03 -23.95
CA LEU A 2 -5.34 14.03 -24.28
C LEU A 2 -4.09 14.21 -23.40
N PRO A 3 -3.39 13.13 -23.00
CA PRO A 3 -2.10 13.23 -22.32
C PRO A 3 -1.09 14.07 -23.11
N LYS A 4 -0.16 14.76 -22.43
CA LYS A 4 0.81 15.67 -23.07
C LYS A 4 1.73 15.00 -24.10
N ASN A 5 1.90 13.68 -24.04
CA ASN A 5 2.84 12.92 -24.88
C ASN A 5 2.12 12.04 -25.93
N VAL A 6 1.03 12.53 -26.52
CA VAL A 6 0.34 11.83 -27.64
C VAL A 6 0.70 12.50 -28.96
N GLY A 7 1.07 11.70 -29.95
CA GLY A 7 1.33 12.22 -31.30
C GLY A 7 0.02 12.44 -32.05
N LEU A 8 -0.25 13.66 -32.49
CA LEU A 8 -1.54 14.01 -33.10
C LEU A 8 -1.34 14.51 -34.53
N VAL A 9 -2.16 13.98 -35.43
CA VAL A 9 -2.19 14.38 -36.84
C VAL A 9 -3.62 14.61 -37.28
N LEU A 10 -3.90 15.80 -37.81
CA LEU A 10 -5.17 16.11 -38.44
C LEU A 10 -5.26 15.39 -39.78
N THR A 11 -6.39 14.71 -39.99
CA THR A 11 -6.68 14.01 -41.23
C THR A 11 -7.21 14.95 -42.29
N ALA A 12 -7.05 14.50 -43.52
CA ALA A 12 -7.60 15.07 -44.74
C ALA A 12 -9.11 15.42 -44.68
N ARG A 13 -9.92 14.70 -43.87
CA ARG A 13 -11.38 14.90 -43.75
C ARG A 13 -11.82 15.55 -42.43
N GLY A 14 -10.88 16.13 -41.67
CA GLY A 14 -11.18 16.85 -40.42
C GLY A 14 -11.17 16.00 -39.14
N GLY A 15 -11.02 14.67 -39.23
CA GLY A 15 -10.77 13.79 -38.08
C GLY A 15 -9.33 13.89 -37.55
N ILE A 16 -9.04 13.23 -36.43
CA ILE A 16 -7.73 13.26 -35.75
C ILE A 16 -7.15 11.83 -35.67
N HIS A 17 -5.89 11.67 -36.02
CA HIS A 17 -5.12 10.46 -35.77
C HIS A 17 -4.26 10.62 -34.51
N ALA A 18 -4.29 9.64 -33.62
CA ALA A 18 -3.47 9.59 -32.41
C ALA A 18 -2.42 8.46 -32.49
N TYR A 19 -1.15 8.82 -32.27
CA TYR A 19 0.01 7.93 -32.19
C TYR A 19 0.37 7.66 -30.72
N CYS A 20 0.61 6.39 -30.40
CA CYS A 20 0.80 5.93 -29.02
C CYS A 20 1.79 4.77 -28.92
N ASP A 21 2.32 4.53 -27.72
CA ASP A 21 3.03 3.29 -27.43
C ASP A 21 2.02 2.16 -27.20
N ARG A 22 2.24 1.04 -27.90
CA ARG A 22 1.38 -0.14 -27.87
C ARG A 22 1.99 -1.29 -27.06
N ASN A 23 3.12 -1.07 -26.39
CA ASN A 23 3.79 -2.06 -25.54
C ASN A 23 3.98 -3.42 -26.24
N GLY A 24 4.35 -3.39 -27.53
CA GLY A 24 4.59 -4.61 -28.32
C GLY A 24 3.36 -5.26 -28.95
N TYR A 25 2.14 -4.71 -28.77
CA TYR A 25 0.95 -5.20 -29.47
C TYR A 25 1.08 -4.93 -30.98
N LYS A 26 1.17 -5.99 -31.80
CA LYS A 26 1.30 -5.91 -33.26
C LYS A 26 -0.09 -5.85 -33.91
N LEU A 27 -0.31 -4.96 -34.88
CA LEU A 27 -1.57 -4.96 -35.63
C LEU A 27 -1.64 -6.23 -36.49
N PRO A 28 -2.75 -6.98 -36.47
CA PRO A 28 -2.92 -8.16 -37.31
C PRO A 28 -3.05 -7.82 -38.81
N THR A 29 -3.43 -6.58 -39.14
CA THR A 29 -3.47 -6.03 -40.51
C THR A 29 -3.17 -4.53 -40.48
N ASN A 30 -2.60 -3.99 -41.57
CA ASN A 30 -2.36 -2.54 -41.72
C ASN A 30 -3.68 -1.80 -42.02
N ARG A 31 -4.61 -1.79 -41.06
CA ARG A 31 -5.96 -1.24 -41.20
C ARG A 31 -6.27 -0.26 -40.09
N ASN A 32 -7.20 0.64 -40.39
CA ASN A 32 -7.67 1.64 -39.46
C ASN A 32 -8.61 1.05 -38.39
N GLU A 33 -8.32 1.22 -37.10
CA GLU A 33 -9.27 0.91 -36.03
C GLU A 33 -9.86 2.20 -35.47
N LYS A 34 -11.15 2.41 -35.74
CA LYS A 34 -11.93 3.54 -35.24
C LYS A 34 -12.27 3.28 -33.77
N VAL A 35 -11.83 4.16 -32.88
CA VAL A 35 -11.99 3.95 -31.44
C VAL A 35 -13.07 4.86 -30.85
N ILE A 36 -13.22 6.08 -31.36
CA ILE A 36 -14.24 7.04 -30.89
C ILE A 36 -14.82 7.81 -32.07
N VAL A 37 -16.15 7.95 -32.09
CA VAL A 37 -16.89 8.84 -33.00
C VAL A 37 -17.70 9.82 -32.16
N TYR A 38 -17.52 11.12 -32.36
CA TYR A 38 -18.26 12.18 -31.66
C TYR A 38 -19.06 12.99 -32.69
N ASP A 39 -20.40 12.99 -32.56
CA ASP A 39 -21.39 13.74 -33.35
C ASP A 39 -20.96 14.10 -34.78
N ASP A 40 -21.02 13.14 -35.72
CA ASP A 40 -20.80 13.24 -37.19
C ASP A 40 -19.57 14.01 -37.72
N ASN A 41 -18.79 14.67 -36.86
CA ASN A 41 -17.86 15.74 -37.21
C ASN A 41 -16.45 15.52 -36.63
N LEU A 42 -16.26 14.62 -35.66
CA LEU A 42 -14.94 14.30 -35.13
C LEU A 42 -14.75 12.78 -34.95
N GLU A 43 -13.91 12.21 -35.81
CA GLU A 43 -13.45 10.82 -35.74
C GLU A 43 -12.03 10.79 -35.15
N ILE A 44 -11.79 9.91 -34.16
CA ILE A 44 -10.44 9.65 -33.65
C ILE A 44 -10.01 8.23 -33.96
N ASP A 45 -8.98 8.11 -34.79
CA ASP A 45 -8.35 6.84 -35.12
C ASP A 45 -7.03 6.68 -34.36
N ILE A 46 -6.73 5.49 -33.87
CA ILE A 46 -5.50 5.21 -33.11
C ILE A 46 -4.54 4.38 -33.97
N PHE A 47 -3.32 4.90 -34.23
CA PHE A 47 -2.30 4.18 -35.03
C PHE A 47 -0.92 4.11 -34.41
N ALA A 48 -0.31 2.94 -34.62
CA ALA A 48 1.12 2.66 -34.71
C ALA A 48 1.99 2.86 -33.44
N GLN A 49 2.79 1.83 -33.18
CA GLN A 49 3.87 1.83 -32.20
C GLN A 49 5.06 2.66 -32.76
N MET A 50 5.63 3.49 -31.90
CA MET A 50 6.94 4.10 -32.12
C MET A 50 7.89 3.58 -31.07
N TYR A 51 9.08 3.14 -31.48
CA TYR A 51 10.12 2.76 -30.55
C TYR A 51 11.47 3.26 -31.04
N THR A 52 12.35 3.53 -30.08
CA THR A 52 13.73 3.92 -30.34
C THR A 52 14.55 2.65 -30.54
N HIS A 53 15.19 2.54 -31.70
CA HIS A 53 16.09 1.43 -32.00
C HIS A 53 17.42 1.62 -31.23
N LYS A 54 18.27 0.57 -31.17
CA LYS A 54 19.48 0.56 -30.32
C LYS A 54 20.52 1.64 -30.69
N ASP A 55 20.41 2.21 -31.88
CA ASP A 55 21.21 3.30 -32.44
C ASP A 55 20.65 4.69 -32.13
N GLY A 56 19.51 4.77 -31.42
CA GLY A 56 18.86 6.04 -31.08
C GLY A 56 17.91 6.56 -32.16
N GLU A 57 17.77 5.88 -33.30
CA GLU A 57 16.82 6.30 -34.34
C GLU A 57 15.38 5.86 -34.00
N LEU A 58 14.45 6.78 -34.22
CA LEU A 58 13.01 6.55 -34.03
C LEU A 58 12.44 5.78 -35.23
N VAL A 59 12.16 4.49 -35.05
CA VAL A 59 11.53 3.66 -36.09
C VAL A 59 10.01 3.69 -35.90
N ALA A 60 9.29 4.02 -36.97
CA ALA A 60 7.85 4.23 -36.91
C ALA A 60 7.09 3.33 -37.88
N ASN A 61 6.21 2.47 -37.37
CA ASN A 61 5.33 1.62 -38.17
C ASN A 61 4.05 2.38 -38.57
N ARG A 62 4.19 3.44 -39.38
CA ARG A 62 3.09 4.39 -39.68
C ARG A 62 2.16 3.88 -40.77
N VAL A 63 0.85 4.12 -40.61
CA VAL A 63 -0.14 3.92 -41.69
C VAL A 63 -0.10 5.10 -42.68
N VAL A 64 0.10 6.35 -42.20
CA VAL A 64 0.22 7.58 -43.02
C VAL A 64 1.16 8.59 -42.35
N LEU A 65 2.03 9.26 -43.11
CA LEU A 65 2.97 10.28 -42.57
C LEU A 65 2.31 11.67 -42.42
N PRO A 66 2.73 12.51 -41.44
CA PRO A 66 2.42 13.94 -41.47
C PRO A 66 2.87 14.56 -42.80
N ASN A 67 2.10 15.53 -43.31
CA ASN A 67 2.32 16.20 -44.60
C ASN A 67 2.11 15.30 -45.85
N SER A 68 1.61 14.08 -45.69
CA SER A 68 1.18 13.24 -46.81
C SER A 68 0.06 13.92 -47.61
N LYS A 69 0.09 13.74 -48.94
CA LYS A 69 -0.94 14.24 -49.87
C LYS A 69 -1.73 13.08 -50.41
N VAL A 70 -3.06 13.13 -50.30
CA VAL A 70 -3.94 12.07 -50.80
C VAL A 70 -4.96 12.65 -51.78
N ARG A 71 -5.11 11.99 -52.93
CA ARG A 71 -6.14 12.32 -53.93
C ARG A 71 -7.38 11.46 -53.69
N ILE A 72 -8.56 12.08 -53.72
CA ILE A 72 -9.81 11.37 -53.44
C ILE A 72 -10.35 10.69 -54.71
N MET A 73 -10.74 9.43 -54.57
CA MET A 73 -11.54 8.68 -55.55
C MET A 73 -12.98 8.63 -55.06
N GLU A 74 -13.93 9.15 -55.83
CA GLU A 74 -15.35 9.12 -55.48
C GLU A 74 -16.14 8.55 -56.66
N LYS A 75 -16.89 7.47 -56.42
CA LYS A 75 -17.63 6.71 -57.47
C LYS A 75 -16.77 6.37 -58.71
N GLY A 76 -15.49 6.06 -58.51
CA GLY A 76 -14.58 5.66 -59.59
C GLY A 76 -13.96 6.82 -60.39
N VAL A 77 -14.26 8.08 -60.05
CA VAL A 77 -13.67 9.27 -60.71
C VAL A 77 -12.70 9.96 -59.75
N GLN A 78 -11.51 10.29 -60.26
CA GLN A 78 -10.46 10.94 -59.49
C GLN A 78 -10.73 12.45 -59.40
N LYS A 79 -10.99 12.98 -58.20
CA LYS A 79 -11.17 14.43 -57.99
C LYS A 79 -9.83 15.16 -58.06
N LYS A 80 -9.84 16.41 -58.55
CA LYS A 80 -8.65 17.30 -58.60
C LYS A 80 -8.17 17.78 -57.22
N GLU A 81 -9.00 17.61 -56.20
CA GLU A 81 -8.73 18.05 -54.83
C GLU A 81 -7.68 17.14 -54.16
N VAL A 82 -6.61 17.75 -53.67
CA VAL A 82 -5.53 17.09 -52.93
C VAL A 82 -5.70 17.42 -51.47
N LEU A 83 -5.97 16.42 -50.64
CA LEU A 83 -6.11 16.60 -49.20
C LEU A 83 -4.78 16.41 -48.49
N HIS A 84 -4.56 17.19 -47.44
CA HIS A 84 -3.30 17.25 -46.69
C HIS A 84 -3.49 16.75 -45.25
N TYR A 85 -2.56 15.95 -44.78
CA TYR A 85 -2.47 15.57 -43.36
C TYR A 85 -1.56 16.57 -42.65
N LYS A 86 -2.01 17.14 -41.52
CA LYS A 86 -1.29 18.19 -40.79
C LYS A 86 -0.91 17.72 -39.40
N GLU A 87 0.34 17.91 -39.01
CA GLU A 87 0.80 17.65 -37.64
C GLU A 87 0.18 18.64 -36.65
N LEU A 88 -0.29 18.13 -35.51
CA LEU A 88 -0.96 18.91 -34.47
C LEU A 88 -0.16 19.00 -33.16
N SER A 89 0.82 18.13 -32.94
CA SER A 89 1.73 18.15 -31.78
C SER A 89 3.17 17.88 -32.20
N ASP A 90 4.15 18.32 -31.41
CA ASP A 90 5.59 18.15 -31.70
C ASP A 90 6.11 16.75 -31.35
N TRP A 91 5.39 15.72 -31.78
CA TRP A 91 5.69 14.33 -31.42
C TRP A 91 6.91 13.78 -32.15
N SER A 92 7.34 14.42 -33.25
CA SER A 92 8.62 14.17 -33.90
C SER A 92 9.81 14.26 -32.94
N ASN A 93 9.69 15.07 -31.87
CA ASN A 93 10.72 15.26 -30.84
C ASN A 93 10.42 14.52 -29.52
N ALA A 94 9.35 13.72 -29.47
CA ALA A 94 8.96 13.01 -28.25
C ALA A 94 9.78 11.72 -28.06
N HIS A 95 10.51 11.63 -26.95
CA HIS A 95 11.32 10.45 -26.61
C HIS A 95 10.47 9.26 -26.12
N HIS A 96 9.26 9.50 -25.61
CA HIS A 96 8.32 8.46 -25.16
C HIS A 96 6.87 8.91 -25.39
N LEU A 97 6.12 8.18 -26.22
CA LEU A 97 4.69 8.41 -26.40
C LEU A 97 3.89 7.79 -25.26
N ALA A 98 2.75 8.39 -24.94
CA ALA A 98 1.82 7.83 -23.96
C ALA A 98 1.31 6.46 -24.44
N SER A 99 1.17 5.52 -23.51
CA SER A 99 0.63 4.20 -23.82
C SER A 99 -0.83 4.29 -24.24
N LEU A 100 -1.28 3.34 -25.06
CA LEU A 100 -2.70 3.19 -25.43
C LEU A 100 -3.61 3.18 -24.19
N HIS A 101 -3.18 2.51 -23.12
CA HIS A 101 -3.91 2.43 -21.87
C HIS A 101 -4.09 3.81 -21.21
N ASN A 102 -3.03 4.63 -21.18
CA ASN A 102 -3.08 5.97 -20.59
C ASN A 102 -3.99 6.90 -21.39
N ILE A 103 -4.01 6.77 -22.72
CA ILE A 103 -4.88 7.57 -23.61
C ILE A 103 -6.34 7.21 -23.37
N LEU A 104 -6.69 5.92 -23.38
CA LEU A 104 -8.06 5.46 -23.19
C LEU A 104 -8.58 5.72 -21.77
N GLY A 105 -7.73 5.53 -20.75
CA GLY A 105 -8.02 5.89 -19.37
C GLY A 105 -8.32 7.39 -19.21
N SER A 106 -7.57 8.28 -19.87
CA SER A 106 -7.82 9.73 -19.84
C SER A 106 -9.15 10.17 -20.48
N TRP A 107 -9.73 9.30 -21.31
CA TRP A 107 -11.01 9.51 -21.98
C TRP A 107 -12.17 8.82 -21.27
N ASN A 108 -11.93 8.23 -20.08
CA ASN A 108 -12.91 7.46 -19.34
C ASN A 108 -13.50 6.32 -20.20
N VAL A 109 -12.75 5.88 -21.22
CA VAL A 109 -13.09 4.73 -22.05
C VAL A 109 -12.58 3.51 -21.31
N ASP A 110 -13.52 2.87 -20.62
CA ASP A 110 -13.27 1.65 -19.89
C ASP A 110 -12.88 0.52 -20.87
N LEU A 111 -11.61 0.13 -20.92
CA LEU A 111 -11.18 -1.08 -21.64
C LEU A 111 -11.73 -2.37 -21.01
N THR A 112 -12.30 -2.27 -19.81
CA THR A 112 -13.08 -3.32 -19.15
C THR A 112 -14.58 -3.19 -19.39
N ALA A 113 -15.00 -2.38 -20.39
CA ALA A 113 -16.39 -2.24 -20.80
C ALA A 113 -17.08 -3.61 -20.88
N LYS A 114 -17.97 -3.79 -19.91
CA LYS A 114 -18.73 -4.96 -19.50
C LYS A 114 -19.10 -5.91 -20.63
N ASP A 115 -18.31 -6.97 -20.75
CA ASP A 115 -18.86 -8.29 -20.91
C ASP A 115 -18.24 -9.14 -19.78
N ASP A 116 -18.95 -9.17 -18.64
CA ASP A 116 -18.50 -9.56 -17.29
C ASP A 116 -17.95 -11.00 -17.15
N ASP A 117 -17.82 -11.75 -18.24
CA ASP A 117 -17.39 -13.15 -18.22
C ASP A 117 -16.01 -13.40 -18.89
N ILE A 118 -15.38 -12.41 -19.55
CA ILE A 118 -14.15 -12.64 -20.36
C ILE A 118 -13.00 -11.66 -20.06
N SER A 119 -13.21 -10.51 -19.42
CA SER A 119 -12.20 -9.44 -19.34
C SER A 119 -10.94 -9.72 -18.47
N ASN A 120 -10.88 -10.86 -17.76
CA ASN A 120 -9.78 -11.19 -16.83
C ASN A 120 -8.80 -12.27 -17.34
N THR A 121 -8.79 -12.57 -18.64
CA THR A 121 -7.95 -13.64 -19.24
C THR A 121 -6.58 -13.19 -19.74
N VAL A 122 -6.16 -11.98 -19.40
CA VAL A 122 -4.84 -11.42 -19.77
C VAL A 122 -3.98 -11.32 -18.50
N SER A 123 -2.81 -11.93 -18.50
CA SER A 123 -1.84 -11.87 -17.39
C SER A 123 -1.12 -10.51 -17.33
N GLN A 124 -0.38 -10.27 -16.24
CA GLN A 124 0.35 -9.00 -16.01
C GLN A 124 1.38 -8.66 -17.10
N ASP A 125 1.81 -9.66 -17.88
CA ASP A 125 2.74 -9.54 -19.01
C ASP A 125 2.01 -9.44 -20.38
N CYS A 126 0.70 -9.19 -20.38
CA CYS A 126 -0.15 -9.07 -21.56
C CYS A 126 -0.28 -10.35 -22.40
N THR A 127 0.01 -11.53 -21.84
CA THR A 127 -0.25 -12.82 -22.51
C THR A 127 -1.62 -13.38 -22.14
N LEU A 128 -2.20 -14.24 -22.99
CA LEU A 128 -3.46 -14.91 -22.67
C LEU A 128 -3.18 -16.04 -21.67
N GLU A 129 -3.87 -16.03 -20.53
CA GLU A 129 -3.72 -17.09 -19.54
C GLU A 129 -4.13 -18.44 -20.12
N ALA A 130 -3.36 -19.49 -19.83
CA ALA A 130 -3.70 -20.84 -20.24
C ALA A 130 -5.11 -21.23 -19.71
N MET A 131 -5.86 -21.93 -20.56
CA MET A 131 -7.19 -22.43 -20.20
C MET A 131 -7.04 -23.73 -19.37
N PRO A 132 -7.60 -23.80 -18.15
CA PRO A 132 -7.67 -25.01 -17.34
C PRO A 132 -8.43 -26.11 -18.08
N ILE A 133 -7.98 -27.34 -17.87
CA ILE A 133 -8.53 -28.54 -18.52
C ILE A 133 -10.04 -28.64 -18.28
N GLU A 134 -10.52 -28.41 -17.06
CA GLU A 134 -11.94 -28.47 -16.71
C GLU A 134 -12.82 -27.51 -17.55
N ILE A 135 -12.32 -26.31 -17.86
CA ILE A 135 -13.02 -25.34 -18.71
C ILE A 135 -12.88 -25.71 -20.20
N ALA A 136 -11.73 -26.24 -20.59
CA ALA A 136 -11.48 -26.70 -21.96
C ALA A 136 -12.39 -27.89 -22.32
N ASP A 137 -12.52 -28.88 -21.44
CA ASP A 137 -13.42 -30.02 -21.58
C ASP A 137 -14.87 -29.57 -21.68
N ALA A 138 -15.30 -28.68 -20.78
CA ALA A 138 -16.62 -28.09 -20.83
C ALA A 138 -16.86 -27.34 -22.16
N CYS A 139 -15.84 -26.70 -22.72
CA CYS A 139 -15.94 -26.04 -24.01
C CYS A 139 -16.11 -27.04 -25.17
N ILE A 140 -15.30 -28.10 -25.21
CA ILE A 140 -15.38 -29.13 -26.25
C ILE A 140 -16.76 -29.81 -26.22
N LEU A 141 -17.29 -30.10 -25.03
CA LEU A 141 -18.64 -30.63 -24.86
C LEU A 141 -19.72 -29.65 -25.32
N GLY A 142 -19.58 -28.36 -24.98
CA GLY A 142 -20.51 -27.29 -25.37
C GLY A 142 -20.56 -27.03 -26.87
N LEU A 143 -19.55 -27.47 -27.62
CA LEU A 143 -19.55 -27.39 -29.08
C LEU A 143 -20.43 -28.45 -29.73
N LYS A 144 -20.78 -29.56 -29.06
CA LYS A 144 -21.44 -30.72 -29.67
C LYS A 144 -22.75 -30.36 -30.36
N GLY A 145 -22.93 -30.88 -31.59
CA GLY A 145 -24.17 -30.74 -32.36
C GLY A 145 -24.32 -29.40 -33.09
N LEU A 146 -23.28 -28.56 -33.12
CA LEU A 146 -23.32 -27.28 -33.81
C LEU A 146 -22.97 -27.42 -35.30
N THR A 147 -23.50 -26.51 -36.11
CA THR A 147 -23.22 -26.45 -37.55
C THR A 147 -22.01 -25.57 -37.83
N ILE A 148 -21.02 -26.11 -38.53
CA ILE A 148 -19.75 -25.45 -38.84
C ILE A 148 -19.62 -25.16 -40.34
N HIS A 149 -19.32 -23.90 -40.63
CA HIS A 149 -19.25 -23.31 -41.96
C HIS A 149 -17.78 -23.07 -42.37
N ASN A 150 -17.51 -22.95 -43.67
CA ASN A 150 -16.14 -22.78 -44.15
C ASN A 150 -15.58 -21.39 -43.82
N ASP A 151 -16.25 -20.34 -44.32
CA ASP A 151 -15.81 -18.94 -44.19
C ASP A 151 -17.00 -18.04 -43.83
N THR A 152 -16.86 -17.26 -42.76
CA THR A 152 -17.83 -16.25 -42.33
C THR A 152 -17.08 -15.02 -41.80
N ASN A 153 -17.58 -13.82 -42.05
CA ASN A 153 -16.98 -12.58 -41.54
C ASN A 153 -17.48 -12.19 -40.13
N THR A 154 -18.46 -12.91 -39.59
CA THR A 154 -19.12 -12.51 -38.33
C THR A 154 -19.50 -13.73 -37.49
N LEU A 155 -18.77 -13.92 -36.38
CA LEU A 155 -18.97 -15.06 -35.48
C LEU A 155 -20.38 -15.12 -34.88
N ALA A 156 -21.09 -13.99 -34.76
CA ALA A 156 -22.45 -13.95 -34.23
C ALA A 156 -23.51 -14.61 -35.14
N ARG A 157 -23.21 -14.80 -36.44
CA ARG A 157 -24.17 -15.36 -37.40
C ARG A 157 -23.99 -16.86 -37.55
N GLU A 158 -22.76 -17.31 -37.75
CA GLU A 158 -22.42 -18.70 -38.06
C GLU A 158 -20.99 -19.00 -37.59
N ILE A 159 -20.74 -20.23 -37.13
CA ILE A 159 -19.42 -20.68 -36.69
C ILE A 159 -18.60 -21.06 -37.93
N SER A 160 -17.48 -20.38 -38.17
CA SER A 160 -16.55 -20.73 -39.25
C SER A 160 -15.33 -21.50 -38.76
N LEU A 161 -14.63 -22.16 -39.69
CA LEU A 161 -13.39 -22.91 -39.39
C LEU A 161 -12.32 -22.03 -38.76
N LEU A 162 -12.22 -20.74 -39.13
CA LEU A 162 -11.21 -19.83 -38.58
C LEU A 162 -11.33 -19.64 -37.05
N PRO A 163 -12.43 -19.10 -36.48
CA PRO A 163 -12.56 -18.92 -35.04
C PRO A 163 -12.54 -20.25 -34.27
N LEU A 164 -13.07 -21.33 -34.86
CA LEU A 164 -13.00 -22.66 -34.28
C LEU A 164 -11.56 -23.16 -34.14
N PHE A 165 -10.76 -23.07 -35.19
CA PHE A 165 -9.35 -23.50 -35.18
C PHE A 165 -8.48 -22.62 -34.31
N MET A 166 -8.76 -21.31 -34.25
CA MET A 166 -8.10 -20.44 -33.27
C MET A 166 -8.34 -20.90 -31.83
N GLY A 167 -9.58 -21.29 -31.51
CA GLY A 167 -9.96 -21.91 -30.23
C GLY A 167 -9.19 -23.19 -29.95
N LEU A 168 -9.25 -24.15 -30.88
CA LEU A 168 -8.62 -25.46 -30.70
C LEU A 168 -7.10 -25.41 -30.66
N ASN A 169 -6.46 -24.57 -31.49
CA ASN A 169 -5.00 -24.36 -31.43
C ASN A 169 -4.56 -23.74 -30.10
N GLY A 170 -5.41 -22.91 -29.49
CA GLY A 170 -5.15 -22.35 -28.17
C GLY A 170 -5.05 -23.38 -27.05
N LEU A 171 -5.60 -24.58 -27.24
CA LEU A 171 -5.51 -25.69 -26.28
C LEU A 171 -4.11 -26.31 -26.23
N GLU A 172 -3.23 -26.03 -27.21
CA GLU A 172 -1.83 -26.48 -27.26
C GLU A 172 -0.97 -25.94 -26.11
N GLN A 173 -1.44 -24.89 -25.41
CA GLN A 173 -0.76 -24.35 -24.23
C GLN A 173 -0.91 -25.24 -22.99
N THR A 174 -1.77 -26.26 -23.04
CA THR A 174 -1.76 -27.35 -22.07
C THR A 174 -0.54 -28.25 -22.34
N LYS A 175 0.11 -28.82 -21.32
CA LYS A 175 1.38 -29.57 -21.47
C LYS A 175 1.30 -30.81 -22.37
N ASP A 176 0.14 -31.11 -22.94
CA ASP A 176 -0.17 -32.33 -23.67
C ASP A 176 -0.55 -32.03 -25.14
N LYS A 177 0.35 -32.34 -26.07
CA LYS A 177 0.09 -32.23 -27.51
C LYS A 177 -1.01 -33.19 -27.98
N GLN A 178 -1.23 -34.30 -27.27
CA GLN A 178 -2.25 -35.28 -27.61
C GLN A 178 -3.65 -34.71 -27.38
N TYR A 179 -3.84 -33.95 -26.31
CA TYR A 179 -5.10 -33.32 -25.95
C TYR A 179 -5.66 -32.41 -27.07
N LYS A 180 -4.80 -31.65 -27.73
CA LYS A 180 -5.19 -30.80 -28.87
C LYS A 180 -5.74 -31.63 -30.03
N GLU A 181 -5.04 -32.69 -30.41
CA GLU A 181 -5.45 -33.55 -31.54
C GLU A 181 -6.72 -34.34 -31.22
N ASP A 182 -6.88 -34.75 -29.96
CA ASP A 182 -8.10 -35.39 -29.47
C ASP A 182 -9.28 -34.42 -29.49
N ALA A 183 -9.07 -33.14 -29.13
CA ALA A 183 -10.08 -32.09 -29.23
C ALA A 183 -10.50 -31.84 -30.69
N TYR A 184 -9.55 -31.76 -31.63
CA TYR A 184 -9.84 -31.67 -33.06
C TYR A 184 -10.66 -32.86 -33.56
N THR A 185 -10.28 -34.08 -33.16
CA THR A 185 -10.98 -35.31 -33.55
C THR A 185 -12.40 -35.34 -32.99
N THR A 186 -12.55 -34.95 -31.73
CA THR A 186 -13.84 -34.90 -31.03
C THR A 186 -14.78 -33.89 -31.67
N VAL A 187 -14.29 -32.68 -31.97
CA VAL A 187 -15.09 -31.64 -32.63
C VAL A 187 -15.48 -32.06 -34.03
N TYR A 188 -14.58 -32.69 -34.79
CA TYR A 188 -14.89 -33.16 -36.15
C TYR A 188 -15.99 -34.24 -36.15
N ARG A 189 -15.97 -35.17 -35.19
CA ARG A 189 -16.94 -36.27 -35.13
C ARG A 189 -18.31 -35.87 -34.60
N ASN A 190 -18.36 -34.87 -33.72
CA ASN A 190 -19.56 -34.54 -32.95
C ASN A 190 -20.33 -33.32 -33.48
N ASN A 191 -19.95 -32.79 -34.65
CA ASN A 191 -20.54 -31.58 -35.23
C ASN A 191 -20.95 -31.75 -36.68
N ILE A 192 -21.83 -30.87 -37.15
CA ILE A 192 -22.38 -30.91 -38.49
C ILE A 192 -21.57 -29.96 -39.37
N PHE A 193 -20.81 -30.49 -40.33
CA PHE A 193 -20.03 -29.68 -41.25
C PHE A 193 -20.79 -29.43 -42.54
N THR A 194 -20.83 -28.18 -42.99
CA THR A 194 -21.26 -27.88 -44.36
C THR A 194 -20.33 -28.56 -45.38
N PRO A 195 -20.81 -28.91 -46.59
CA PRO A 195 -19.98 -29.60 -47.59
C PRO A 195 -18.64 -28.90 -47.85
N LYS A 196 -18.65 -27.56 -47.96
CA LYS A 196 -17.45 -26.74 -48.13
C LYS A 196 -16.55 -26.73 -46.90
N ALA A 197 -17.11 -26.73 -45.69
CA ALA A 197 -16.29 -26.79 -44.47
C ALA A 197 -15.59 -28.15 -44.35
N ASN A 198 -16.28 -29.22 -44.75
CA ASN A 198 -15.72 -30.56 -44.74
C ASN A 198 -14.60 -30.72 -45.78
N GLU A 199 -14.82 -30.23 -47.00
CA GLU A 199 -13.83 -30.23 -48.08
C GLU A 199 -12.54 -29.48 -47.68
N HIS A 200 -12.68 -28.35 -47.00
CA HIS A 200 -11.55 -27.48 -46.65
C HIS A 200 -10.98 -27.71 -45.23
N TRP A 201 -11.49 -28.68 -44.47
CA TRP A 201 -11.08 -28.91 -43.07
C TRP A 201 -9.55 -29.05 -42.91
N SER A 202 -8.92 -29.95 -43.69
CA SER A 202 -7.48 -30.23 -43.60
C SER A 202 -6.62 -29.05 -44.08
N ASP A 203 -7.00 -28.40 -45.18
CA ASP A 203 -6.30 -27.21 -45.72
C ASP A 203 -6.30 -26.07 -44.69
N ARG A 204 -7.49 -25.76 -44.15
CA ARG A 204 -7.67 -24.67 -43.18
C ARG A 204 -7.01 -24.97 -41.84
N LYS A 205 -6.97 -26.24 -41.41
CA LYS A 205 -6.28 -26.66 -40.17
C LYS A 205 -4.78 -26.34 -40.26
N GLY A 206 -4.16 -26.63 -41.41
CA GLY A 206 -2.78 -26.25 -41.68
C GLY A 206 -2.57 -24.73 -41.76
N ARG A 207 -3.43 -24.04 -42.53
CA ARG A 207 -3.34 -22.58 -42.76
C ARG A 207 -3.47 -21.73 -41.49
N TYR A 208 -4.27 -22.17 -40.53
CA TYR A 208 -4.52 -21.41 -39.29
C TYR A 208 -3.73 -21.90 -38.08
N SER A 209 -2.82 -22.87 -38.26
CA SER A 209 -1.99 -23.46 -37.20
C SER A 209 -1.28 -22.45 -36.29
N SER A 210 -0.83 -21.31 -36.83
CA SER A 210 -0.13 -20.26 -36.06
C SER A 210 -1.04 -19.33 -35.26
N ARG A 211 -2.38 -19.46 -35.39
CA ARG A 211 -3.35 -18.63 -34.68
C ARG A 211 -3.93 -19.43 -33.51
N ALA A 212 -3.67 -18.98 -32.29
CA ALA A 212 -4.05 -19.69 -31.07
C ALA A 212 -4.69 -18.73 -30.05
N ASN A 213 -5.92 -19.02 -29.63
CA ASN A 213 -6.63 -18.34 -28.56
C ASN A 213 -7.76 -19.25 -28.05
N ALA A 214 -7.49 -20.01 -26.98
CA ALA A 214 -8.43 -20.99 -26.42
C ALA A 214 -9.75 -20.35 -25.99
N TRP A 215 -9.70 -19.12 -25.50
CA TRP A 215 -10.84 -18.38 -24.95
C TRP A 215 -11.89 -18.00 -25.99
N ILE A 216 -11.59 -18.10 -27.28
CA ILE A 216 -12.60 -17.95 -28.34
C ILE A 216 -13.69 -19.03 -28.22
N LEU A 217 -13.36 -20.21 -27.68
CA LEU A 217 -14.34 -21.29 -27.49
C LEU A 217 -15.49 -20.87 -26.57
N THR A 218 -15.21 -20.11 -25.50
CA THR A 218 -16.27 -19.61 -24.61
C THR A 218 -17.22 -18.66 -25.34
N LYS A 219 -16.69 -17.83 -26.25
CA LYS A 219 -17.48 -16.92 -27.09
C LYS A 219 -18.32 -17.66 -28.13
N ILE A 220 -17.79 -18.73 -28.74
CA ILE A 220 -18.54 -19.59 -29.66
C ILE A 220 -19.76 -20.17 -28.94
N ILE A 221 -19.56 -20.73 -27.75
CA ILE A 221 -20.62 -21.36 -26.95
C ILE A 221 -21.64 -20.32 -26.49
N LYS A 222 -21.19 -19.15 -26.00
CA LYS A 222 -22.09 -18.05 -25.61
C LYS A 222 -23.06 -17.64 -26.73
N LEU A 223 -22.58 -17.64 -27.98
CA LEU A 223 -23.35 -17.19 -29.14
C LEU A 223 -24.23 -18.29 -29.75
N HIS A 224 -23.73 -19.54 -29.79
CA HIS A 224 -24.35 -20.63 -30.55
C HIS A 224 -24.91 -21.76 -29.70
N ASN A 225 -24.61 -21.77 -28.40
CA ASN A 225 -25.15 -22.72 -27.43
C ASN A 225 -25.42 -22.01 -26.09
N LYS A 226 -26.33 -21.03 -26.14
CA LYS A 226 -26.62 -20.10 -25.04
C LYS A 226 -27.12 -20.81 -23.77
N GLU A 227 -27.93 -21.85 -23.92
CA GLU A 227 -28.44 -22.62 -22.79
C GLU A 227 -27.29 -23.29 -22.02
N TYR A 228 -26.43 -24.03 -22.72
CA TYR A 228 -25.25 -24.66 -22.12
C TYR A 228 -24.27 -23.65 -21.53
N TYR A 229 -24.13 -22.48 -22.17
CA TYR A 229 -23.32 -21.39 -21.64
C TYR A 229 -23.79 -20.96 -20.25
N GLU A 230 -25.09 -20.67 -20.11
CA GLU A 230 -25.66 -20.18 -18.86
C GLU A 230 -25.70 -21.25 -17.75
N THR A 231 -26.01 -22.51 -18.09
CA THR A 231 -26.17 -23.58 -17.09
C THR A 231 -24.87 -24.23 -16.66
N THR A 232 -23.86 -24.29 -17.55
CA THR A 232 -22.65 -25.11 -17.32
C THR A 232 -21.38 -24.27 -17.36
N LEU A 233 -21.15 -23.53 -18.44
CA LEU A 233 -19.87 -22.86 -18.64
C LEU A 233 -19.70 -21.62 -17.75
N LYS A 234 -20.75 -20.80 -17.62
CA LYS A 234 -20.75 -19.56 -16.83
C LYS A 234 -20.53 -19.80 -15.33
N PRO A 235 -21.14 -20.81 -14.68
CA PRO A 235 -20.81 -21.18 -13.30
C PRO A 235 -19.33 -21.55 -13.10
N LEU A 236 -18.73 -22.32 -14.03
CA LEU A 236 -17.32 -22.70 -13.96
C LEU A 236 -16.39 -21.48 -14.07
N LEU A 237 -16.71 -20.55 -14.97
CA LEU A 237 -15.98 -19.28 -15.12
C LEU A 237 -16.07 -18.43 -13.84
N LYS A 238 -17.26 -18.33 -13.23
CA LYS A 238 -17.46 -17.61 -11.96
C LYS A 238 -16.69 -18.22 -10.79
N LYS A 239 -16.73 -19.55 -10.64
CA LYS A 239 -16.01 -20.28 -9.58
C LYS A 239 -14.50 -20.02 -9.67
N ARG A 240 -13.91 -20.15 -10.86
CA ARG A 240 -12.50 -19.85 -11.09
C ARG A 240 -12.15 -18.41 -10.68
N LEU A 241 -13.00 -17.44 -11.02
CA LEU A 241 -12.78 -16.04 -10.67
C LEU A 241 -12.74 -15.84 -9.15
N GLN A 242 -13.65 -16.50 -8.42
CA GLN A 242 -13.70 -16.46 -6.96
C GLN A 242 -12.45 -17.10 -6.32
N ASP A 243 -12.04 -18.27 -6.80
CA ASP A 243 -10.85 -18.98 -6.31
C ASP A 243 -9.55 -18.17 -6.55
N LYS A 244 -9.46 -17.49 -7.70
CA LYS A 244 -8.32 -16.61 -8.04
C LYS A 244 -8.26 -15.38 -7.13
N ASN A 245 -9.40 -14.79 -6.78
CA ASN A 245 -9.45 -13.64 -5.89
C ASN A 245 -9.14 -14.03 -4.43
N LYS A 246 -9.59 -15.22 -3.99
CA LYS A 246 -9.35 -15.73 -2.64
C LYS A 246 -7.87 -16.08 -2.40
N SER A 247 -7.28 -16.84 -3.33
CA SER A 247 -5.84 -17.21 -3.28
C SER A 247 -4.91 -16.00 -3.34
N LYS A 248 -5.23 -14.96 -4.13
CA LYS A 248 -4.44 -13.72 -4.19
C LYS A 248 -4.50 -12.89 -2.91
N HIS A 249 -5.55 -13.06 -2.09
CA HIS A 249 -5.70 -12.37 -0.81
C HIS A 249 -5.04 -13.14 0.34
N GLU A 250 -5.23 -14.46 0.41
CA GLU A 250 -4.63 -15.33 1.44
C GLU A 250 -3.10 -15.37 1.32
N ILE A 251 -2.54 -15.50 0.12
CA ILE A 251 -1.07 -15.57 -0.10
C ILE A 251 -0.35 -14.28 0.33
N LYS A 252 -1.00 -13.11 0.26
CA LYS A 252 -0.39 -11.81 0.60
C LYS A 252 -0.41 -11.48 2.10
N LEU A 253 -1.35 -12.05 2.86
CA LEU A 253 -1.43 -11.85 4.31
C LEU A 253 -0.38 -12.68 5.06
N GLU A 254 -0.04 -13.86 4.55
CA GLU A 254 1.00 -14.74 5.11
C GLU A 254 2.44 -14.21 4.91
N THR A 255 2.64 -13.24 4.01
CA THR A 255 3.97 -12.69 3.68
C THR A 255 4.41 -11.50 4.54
N ILE A 256 3.51 -10.90 5.32
CA ILE A 256 3.84 -9.70 6.12
C ILE A 256 4.36 -10.15 7.48
N GLU A 257 5.68 -10.08 7.66
CA GLU A 257 6.31 -10.31 8.95
C GLU A 257 5.97 -9.15 9.90
N LYS A 258 5.32 -9.44 11.03
CA LYS A 258 4.96 -8.44 12.05
C LYS A 258 6.22 -8.00 12.79
N GLN A 259 6.88 -6.96 12.28
CA GLN A 259 8.05 -6.37 12.93
C GLN A 259 7.62 -5.47 14.09
N GLY A 260 8.34 -5.48 15.21
CA GLY A 260 8.08 -4.60 16.35
C GLY A 260 8.36 -3.12 16.02
N ILE A 261 7.76 -2.20 16.79
CA ILE A 261 8.17 -0.79 16.75
C ILE A 261 9.43 -0.68 17.61
N ASP A 262 10.56 -0.36 16.99
CA ASP A 262 11.83 -0.08 17.66
C ASP A 262 12.06 1.44 17.73
N ILE A 263 12.14 2.03 18.93
CA ILE A 263 12.36 3.48 19.14
C ILE A 263 13.81 3.94 18.89
N TYR A 264 14.76 3.01 18.76
CA TYR A 264 16.16 3.33 18.45
C TYR A 264 16.43 3.36 16.95
N HIS A 265 15.71 2.54 16.18
CA HIS A 265 15.78 2.59 14.73
C HIS A 265 15.33 3.97 14.20
N PRO A 266 15.98 4.58 13.19
CA PRO A 266 15.60 5.92 12.71
C PRO A 266 14.30 5.98 11.90
N PHE A 267 13.82 4.85 11.38
CA PHE A 267 12.61 4.81 10.54
C PHE A 267 11.34 5.19 11.32
N ILE A 268 10.68 6.27 10.89
CA ILE A 268 9.44 6.83 11.48
C ILE A 268 8.32 6.91 10.43
N PHE A 269 7.11 7.24 10.87
CA PHE A 269 5.95 7.38 9.97
C PHE A 269 6.23 8.34 8.79
N GLY A 270 6.97 9.43 9.01
CA GLY A 270 7.34 10.37 7.96
C GLY A 270 8.10 9.74 6.79
N ASN A 271 8.94 8.72 7.05
CA ASN A 271 9.70 8.05 6.00
C ASN A 271 8.80 7.27 5.03
N ILE A 272 7.61 6.82 5.46
CA ILE A 272 6.64 6.20 4.55
C ILE A 272 6.20 7.21 3.48
N SER A 273 5.98 8.47 3.87
CA SER A 273 5.63 9.53 2.92
C SER A 273 6.77 9.84 1.94
N GLU A 274 8.02 9.82 2.41
CA GLU A 274 9.20 10.02 1.56
C GLU A 274 9.37 8.89 0.54
N LYS A 275 9.29 7.63 1.01
CA LYS A 275 9.37 6.45 0.16
C LYS A 275 8.25 6.40 -0.87
N ALA A 276 7.03 6.75 -0.47
CA ALA A 276 5.89 6.87 -1.39
C ALA A 276 6.14 7.94 -2.47
N THR A 277 6.62 9.13 -2.08
CA THR A 277 6.93 10.22 -3.02
C THR A 277 8.02 9.84 -4.02
N ARG A 278 9.00 9.04 -3.59
CA ARG A 278 10.09 8.55 -4.44
C ARG A 278 9.70 7.35 -5.31
N GLY A 279 8.48 6.82 -5.17
CA GLY A 279 8.02 5.65 -5.92
C GLY A 279 8.75 4.35 -5.54
N GLU A 280 9.27 4.25 -4.32
CA GLU A 280 10.04 3.08 -3.86
C GLU A 280 9.15 1.86 -3.57
N TYR A 281 7.87 2.08 -3.30
CA TYR A 281 6.91 1.01 -3.05
C TYR A 281 6.43 0.39 -4.36
N LYS A 282 6.64 -0.93 -4.51
CA LYS A 282 6.23 -1.69 -5.69
C LYS A 282 4.96 -2.49 -5.42
N GLU A 283 4.80 -2.94 -4.18
CA GLU A 283 3.65 -3.73 -3.75
C GLU A 283 3.04 -3.20 -2.45
N GLU A 284 1.74 -3.45 -2.26
CA GLU A 284 1.05 -3.13 -1.01
C GLU A 284 1.70 -3.77 0.23
N ALA A 285 2.31 -4.95 0.07
CA ALA A 285 2.97 -5.67 1.14
C ALA A 285 4.20 -4.92 1.69
N ASP A 286 4.91 -4.18 0.84
CA ASP A 286 6.06 -3.36 1.24
C ASP A 286 5.63 -2.26 2.22
N ILE A 287 4.51 -1.60 1.91
CA ILE A 287 3.93 -0.52 2.71
C ILE A 287 3.37 -1.08 4.01
N ALA A 288 2.66 -2.21 3.93
CA ALA A 288 2.11 -2.87 5.11
C ALA A 288 3.22 -3.28 6.08
N THR A 289 4.32 -3.84 5.57
CA THR A 289 5.51 -4.18 6.35
C THR A 289 6.13 -2.96 7.01
N ASP A 290 6.31 -1.86 6.29
CA ASP A 290 6.85 -0.62 6.87
C ASP A 290 5.91 0.00 7.92
N LEU A 291 4.59 -0.09 7.73
CA LEU A 291 3.61 0.31 8.75
C LEU A 291 3.79 -0.49 10.05
N THR A 292 4.15 -1.78 9.98
CA THR A 292 4.42 -2.57 11.19
C THR A 292 5.58 -2.00 12.03
N LYS A 293 6.49 -1.22 11.45
CA LYS A 293 7.61 -0.61 12.19
C LYS A 293 7.22 0.65 12.96
N VAL A 294 6.07 1.25 12.66
CA VAL A 294 5.74 2.61 13.12
C VAL A 294 4.36 2.79 13.71
N ILE A 295 3.39 1.90 13.45
CA ILE A 295 2.01 2.06 13.92
C ILE A 295 1.43 0.80 14.57
N ARG A 296 0.73 0.97 15.68
CA ARG A 296 -0.16 -0.03 16.31
C ARG A 296 -1.47 0.61 16.68
N TYR A 297 -2.48 -0.20 16.97
CA TYR A 297 -3.71 0.27 17.59
C TYR A 297 -4.35 -0.76 18.50
N TYR A 298 -5.18 -0.29 19.44
CA TYR A 298 -5.98 -1.11 20.32
C TYR A 298 -7.33 -0.43 20.64
N ALA A 299 -8.27 -1.20 21.19
CA ALA A 299 -9.52 -0.67 21.69
C ALA A 299 -9.33 -0.08 23.10
N GLY A 300 -9.41 1.24 23.22
CA GLY A 300 -9.37 1.95 24.51
C GLY A 300 -10.77 2.22 25.09
N GLU A 301 -10.84 2.89 26.24
CA GLU A 301 -12.10 3.16 26.96
C GLU A 301 -13.11 3.97 26.13
N SER A 302 -12.62 4.92 25.32
CA SER A 302 -13.46 5.88 24.58
C SER A 302 -13.41 5.68 23.06
N GLY A 303 -12.83 4.58 22.58
CA GLY A 303 -12.66 4.29 21.16
C GLY A 303 -11.27 3.74 20.82
N LEU A 304 -10.94 3.68 19.53
CA LEU A 304 -9.63 3.22 19.07
C LEU A 304 -8.53 4.21 19.43
N VAL A 305 -7.44 3.69 19.99
CA VAL A 305 -6.22 4.44 20.29
C VAL A 305 -5.12 3.93 19.38
N PHE A 306 -4.50 4.86 18.66
CA PHE A 306 -3.37 4.58 17.77
C PHE A 306 -2.07 4.95 18.47
N ILE A 307 -1.07 4.08 18.33
CA ILE A 307 0.28 4.23 18.84
C ILE A 307 1.15 4.50 17.62
N ILE A 308 1.74 5.68 17.53
CA ILE A 308 2.53 6.11 16.38
C ILE A 308 3.92 6.50 16.86
N LYS A 309 4.93 5.96 16.18
CA LYS A 309 6.32 6.37 16.35
C LYS A 309 6.59 7.65 15.56
N GLU A 310 7.03 8.67 16.26
CA GLU A 310 7.37 9.99 15.70
C GLU A 310 8.75 10.44 16.19
N TYR A 311 9.37 11.38 15.47
CA TYR A 311 10.62 12.02 15.90
C TYR A 311 10.31 13.31 16.66
N ASP A 312 10.89 13.47 17.84
CA ASP A 312 10.83 14.70 18.61
C ASP A 312 12.11 15.51 18.37
N ALA A 313 11.97 16.63 17.65
CA ALA A 313 13.10 17.47 17.28
C ALA A 313 13.72 18.24 18.47
N GLN A 314 13.02 18.39 19.60
CA GLN A 314 13.57 19.05 20.78
C GLN A 314 14.42 18.10 21.60
N GLN A 315 14.01 16.84 21.66
CA GLN A 315 14.75 15.79 22.37
C GLN A 315 15.70 15.01 21.47
N GLU A 316 15.70 15.30 20.16
CA GLU A 316 16.45 14.61 19.11
C GLU A 316 16.30 13.07 19.17
N THR A 317 15.13 12.58 19.56
CA THR A 317 14.86 11.15 19.77
C THR A 317 13.51 10.74 19.21
N ASN A 318 13.34 9.45 18.92
CA ASN A 318 12.03 8.93 18.58
C ASN A 318 11.20 8.70 19.85
N VAL A 319 9.94 9.11 19.77
CA VAL A 319 8.96 9.02 20.85
C VAL A 319 7.72 8.29 20.37
N ILE A 320 6.97 7.74 21.32
CA ILE A 320 5.66 7.12 21.08
C ILE A 320 4.58 8.15 21.38
N ARG A 321 3.69 8.40 20.42
CA ARG A 321 2.52 9.27 20.59
C ARG A 321 1.23 8.51 20.41
N TYR A 322 0.20 8.95 21.13
CA TYR A 322 -1.15 8.40 21.06
C TYR A 322 -2.06 9.31 20.24
N LYS A 323 -2.84 8.74 19.33
CA LYS A 323 -3.79 9.49 18.50
C LYS A 323 -5.18 8.84 18.47
N THR A 324 -6.21 9.67 18.30
CA THR A 324 -7.55 9.21 17.92
C THR A 324 -7.52 8.56 16.52
N LYS A 325 -8.56 7.78 16.21
CA LYS A 325 -8.82 7.30 14.85
C LYS A 325 -8.78 8.43 13.82
N THR A 326 -9.47 9.54 14.08
CA THR A 326 -9.59 10.67 13.15
C THR A 326 -8.21 11.23 12.81
N ASN A 327 -7.41 11.57 13.82
CA ASN A 327 -6.08 12.15 13.60
C ASN A 327 -5.12 11.17 12.91
N ALA A 328 -5.16 9.88 13.26
CA ALA A 328 -4.32 8.88 12.61
C ALA A 328 -4.72 8.67 11.15
N TYR A 329 -6.03 8.62 10.86
CA TYR A 329 -6.55 8.41 9.51
C TYR A 329 -6.27 9.62 8.62
N GLU A 330 -6.42 10.84 9.12
CA GLU A 330 -6.03 12.06 8.41
C GLU A 330 -4.54 12.01 8.00
N GLN A 331 -3.66 11.61 8.91
CA GLN A 331 -2.23 11.50 8.65
C GLN A 331 -1.90 10.46 7.56
N MET A 332 -2.60 9.32 7.54
CA MET A 332 -2.44 8.27 6.53
C MET A 332 -3.07 8.65 5.17
N HIS A 333 -4.22 9.32 5.20
CA HIS A 333 -4.98 9.71 4.00
C HIS A 333 -4.21 10.72 3.12
N ILE A 334 -3.38 11.57 3.73
CA ILE A 334 -2.55 12.55 3.00
C ILE A 334 -1.54 11.86 2.09
N ILE A 335 -1.07 10.64 2.44
CA ILE A 335 -0.06 9.92 1.66
C ILE A 335 -0.76 9.11 0.56
N ARG A 336 -0.70 9.63 -0.66
CA ARG A 336 -1.20 8.98 -1.88
C ARG A 336 -0.12 8.05 -2.45
N LEU A 337 -0.53 6.87 -2.90
CA LEU A 337 0.35 5.83 -3.43
C LEU A 337 0.25 5.76 -4.96
N TRP A 338 -0.79 5.09 -5.48
CA TRP A 338 -1.05 4.97 -6.91
C TRP A 338 -2.56 5.06 -7.20
N ASP A 339 -2.91 5.15 -8.48
CA ASP A 339 -4.30 5.16 -8.96
C ASP A 339 -4.69 3.75 -9.41
N ASP A 340 -5.79 3.21 -8.90
CA ASP A 340 -6.33 1.90 -9.31
C ASP A 340 -7.34 1.99 -10.48
N GLY A 341 -7.54 3.19 -11.02
CA GLY A 341 -8.51 3.50 -12.08
C GLY A 341 -9.90 3.88 -11.56
N LYS A 342 -10.19 3.69 -10.26
CA LYS A 342 -11.44 4.10 -9.61
C LYS A 342 -11.21 5.19 -8.58
N LYS A 343 -10.11 5.12 -7.83
CA LYS A 343 -9.69 6.11 -6.84
C LYS A 343 -8.18 6.06 -6.63
N HIS A 344 -7.63 7.15 -6.09
CA HIS A 344 -6.29 7.11 -5.54
C HIS A 344 -6.27 6.20 -4.30
N ILE A 345 -5.39 5.21 -4.33
CA ILE A 345 -5.07 4.38 -3.17
C ILE A 345 -4.15 5.18 -2.25
N THR A 346 -4.50 5.22 -0.97
CA THR A 346 -3.76 5.90 0.08
C THR A 346 -3.15 4.90 1.07
N VAL A 347 -2.24 5.37 1.92
CA VAL A 347 -1.73 4.55 3.03
C VAL A 347 -2.86 4.12 3.97
N GLN A 348 -3.94 4.92 4.10
CA GLN A 348 -5.11 4.54 4.89
C GLN A 348 -5.78 3.28 4.32
N ASP A 349 -5.96 3.19 3.01
CA ASP A 349 -6.57 2.01 2.36
C ASP A 349 -5.75 0.74 2.63
N ILE A 350 -4.41 0.85 2.58
CA ILE A 350 -3.50 -0.25 2.89
C ILE A 350 -3.60 -0.62 4.37
N PHE A 351 -3.61 0.37 5.26
CA PHE A 351 -3.75 0.13 6.69
C PHE A 351 -5.06 -0.61 7.02
N GLU A 352 -6.19 -0.19 6.45
CA GLU A 352 -7.50 -0.83 6.67
C GLU A 352 -7.50 -2.28 6.19
N LYS A 353 -6.94 -2.52 4.99
CA LYS A 353 -6.83 -3.86 4.39
C LYS A 353 -6.03 -4.84 5.25
N TYR A 354 -4.94 -4.38 5.86
CA TYR A 354 -4.06 -5.21 6.69
C TYR A 354 -4.22 -4.92 8.19
N SER A 355 -5.37 -4.39 8.62
CA SER A 355 -5.60 -3.92 9.98
C SER A 355 -5.26 -4.96 11.06
N GLY A 356 -5.55 -6.25 10.81
CA GLY A 356 -5.20 -7.34 11.72
C GLY A 356 -3.70 -7.47 12.05
N GLN A 357 -2.80 -6.92 11.24
CA GLN A 357 -1.35 -6.95 11.49
C GLN A 357 -0.90 -5.90 12.52
N TYR A 358 -1.67 -4.82 12.69
CA TYR A 358 -1.29 -3.68 13.54
C TYR A 358 -1.98 -3.69 14.91
N VAL A 359 -2.85 -4.67 15.17
CA VAL A 359 -3.59 -4.76 16.44
C VAL A 359 -2.69 -5.27 17.57
N VAL A 360 -2.89 -4.68 18.75
CA VAL A 360 -2.37 -5.13 20.06
C VAL A 360 -3.52 -5.16 21.06
N GLU A 361 -3.40 -5.97 22.10
CA GLU A 361 -4.41 -6.11 23.16
C GLU A 361 -4.45 -4.89 24.10
N GLY A 362 -3.36 -4.13 24.16
CA GLY A 362 -3.25 -2.94 24.99
C GLY A 362 -1.81 -2.43 25.07
N VAL A 363 -1.55 -1.58 26.05
CA VAL A 363 -0.24 -0.97 26.31
C VAL A 363 0.18 -1.24 27.74
N ARG A 364 1.43 -1.65 27.93
CA ARG A 364 2.07 -1.74 29.25
C ARG A 364 3.45 -1.12 29.19
N PHE A 365 3.90 -0.59 30.32
CA PHE A 365 5.19 0.06 30.38
C PHE A 365 6.32 -0.94 30.13
N ASN A 366 6.32 -2.05 30.86
CA ASN A 366 7.27 -3.14 30.71
C ASN A 366 6.54 -4.49 30.71
N SER A 367 6.57 -5.22 29.60
CA SER A 367 5.78 -6.46 29.42
C SER A 367 6.42 -7.44 28.46
N ASP A 368 6.50 -8.71 28.87
CA ASP A 368 6.97 -9.83 28.03
C ASP A 368 5.85 -10.43 27.16
N ASN A 369 4.59 -10.00 27.32
CA ASN A 369 3.48 -10.48 26.50
C ASN A 369 3.58 -9.91 25.07
N PRO A 370 3.77 -10.75 24.03
CA PRO A 370 3.95 -10.30 22.64
C PRO A 370 2.71 -9.63 22.03
N ASN A 371 1.52 -9.83 22.62
CA ASN A 371 0.28 -9.22 22.14
C ASN A 371 0.06 -7.82 22.72
N VAL A 372 0.84 -7.41 23.72
CA VAL A 372 0.75 -6.10 24.37
C VAL A 372 1.88 -5.23 23.87
N PHE A 373 1.59 -3.96 23.58
CA PHE A 373 2.63 -3.02 23.22
C PHE A 373 3.50 -2.69 24.44
N ASN A 374 4.78 -3.01 24.34
CA ASN A 374 5.80 -2.73 25.35
C ASN A 374 6.44 -1.36 25.09
N VAL A 375 6.25 -0.41 26.03
CA VAL A 375 6.77 0.96 25.88
C VAL A 375 8.26 1.04 26.20
N PHE A 376 8.71 0.30 27.22
CA PHE A 376 10.09 0.30 27.68
C PHE A 376 10.94 -0.61 26.79
N GLN A 377 11.82 -0.01 25.99
CA GLN A 377 12.68 -0.74 25.04
C GLN A 377 14.15 -0.73 25.46
N GLY A 378 14.42 -0.49 26.75
CA GLY A 378 15.77 -0.29 27.28
C GLY A 378 16.08 1.18 27.55
N PHE A 379 17.27 1.45 28.10
CA PHE A 379 17.76 2.80 28.37
C PHE A 379 18.53 3.37 27.17
N LYS A 380 18.79 4.68 27.17
CA LYS A 380 19.63 5.32 26.14
C LYS A 380 21.07 4.78 26.13
N TYR A 381 21.58 4.40 27.30
CA TYR A 381 22.95 3.97 27.50
C TYR A 381 23.01 2.47 27.83
N ASP A 382 24.04 1.82 27.30
CA ASP A 382 24.32 0.41 27.58
C ASP A 382 24.92 0.20 28.96
N LYS A 383 24.65 -0.98 29.54
CA LYS A 383 25.28 -1.39 30.79
C LYS A 383 26.76 -1.72 30.54
N LEU A 384 27.66 -1.07 31.29
CA LEU A 384 29.09 -1.34 31.23
C LEU A 384 29.45 -2.61 32.02
N GLU A 385 30.39 -3.40 31.49
CA GLU A 385 30.97 -4.56 32.20
C GLU A 385 31.93 -4.13 33.32
N GLN A 386 32.64 -3.02 33.13
CA GLN A 386 33.57 -2.43 34.08
C GLN A 386 33.28 -0.93 34.24
N VAL A 387 33.37 -0.44 35.48
CA VAL A 387 33.12 0.97 35.81
C VAL A 387 34.44 1.63 36.21
N ASP A 388 34.74 2.77 35.59
CA ASP A 388 35.84 3.64 35.98
C ASP A 388 35.34 4.57 37.08
N GLU A 389 35.60 4.21 38.34
CA GLU A 389 35.10 4.95 39.51
C GLU A 389 35.57 6.42 39.51
N SER A 390 36.75 6.71 38.95
CA SER A 390 37.28 8.08 38.91
C SER A 390 36.39 9.07 38.14
N LYS A 391 35.59 8.58 37.18
CA LYS A 391 34.67 9.41 36.38
C LYS A 391 33.37 9.75 37.09
N ILE A 392 32.98 8.93 38.07
CA ILE A 392 31.74 9.09 38.83
C ILE A 392 31.98 9.56 40.26
N ASP A 393 33.23 9.57 40.73
CA ASP A 393 33.64 9.94 42.08
C ASP A 393 33.05 11.28 42.52
N MET A 394 33.20 12.35 41.73
CA MET A 394 32.59 13.64 42.02
C MET A 394 31.07 13.59 42.15
N PHE A 395 30.39 12.78 41.35
CA PHE A 395 28.93 12.65 41.42
C PHE A 395 28.50 11.90 42.67
N ILE A 396 29.20 10.81 43.01
CA ILE A 396 28.88 9.93 44.13
C ILE A 396 29.31 10.58 45.46
N ASN A 397 30.58 10.95 45.60
CA ASN A 397 31.17 11.38 46.87
C ASN A 397 30.95 12.87 47.16
N ASP A 398 31.26 13.77 46.23
CA ASP A 398 31.14 15.21 46.51
C ASP A 398 29.68 15.69 46.44
N LEU A 399 29.00 15.36 45.34
CA LEU A 399 27.63 15.82 45.12
C LEU A 399 26.63 15.00 45.95
N THR A 400 26.56 13.68 45.76
CA THR A 400 25.51 12.87 46.40
C THR A 400 25.74 12.69 47.89
N TYR A 401 26.92 12.23 48.32
CA TYR A 401 27.23 12.06 49.75
C TYR A 401 27.46 13.41 50.46
N GLY A 402 28.41 14.21 49.97
CA GLY A 402 28.81 15.45 50.63
C GLY A 402 27.70 16.51 50.66
N THR A 403 27.03 16.73 49.53
CA THR A 403 26.10 17.85 49.36
C THR A 403 24.63 17.47 49.55
N ILE A 404 24.15 16.43 48.86
CA ILE A 404 22.73 16.03 48.90
C ILE A 404 22.39 15.31 50.20
N ALA A 405 23.22 14.36 50.64
CA ALA A 405 23.05 13.65 51.90
C ALA A 405 23.64 14.40 53.10
N GLY A 406 24.38 15.50 52.88
CA GLY A 406 24.99 16.31 53.93
C GLY A 406 25.99 15.54 54.79
N GLY A 407 26.71 14.57 54.20
CA GLY A 407 27.64 13.69 54.89
C GLY A 407 26.98 12.61 55.76
N ASN A 408 25.67 12.39 55.64
CA ASN A 408 24.97 11.32 56.34
C ASN A 408 24.99 10.02 55.53
N GLN A 409 25.69 9.00 56.04
CA GLN A 409 25.85 7.70 55.38
C GLN A 409 24.52 6.97 55.12
N GLU A 410 23.61 6.97 56.10
CA GLU A 410 22.32 6.27 55.99
C GLU A 410 21.44 6.91 54.90
N VAL A 411 21.40 8.25 54.83
CA VAL A 411 20.67 8.98 53.80
C VAL A 411 21.29 8.76 52.43
N PHE A 412 22.62 8.79 52.33
CA PHE A 412 23.35 8.53 51.11
C PHE A 412 23.05 7.14 50.53
N GLU A 413 23.14 6.10 51.37
CA GLU A 413 22.81 4.72 50.99
C GLU A 413 21.35 4.57 50.57
N TYR A 414 20.42 5.24 51.28
CA TYR A 414 19.01 5.24 50.89
C TYR A 414 18.80 5.83 49.49
N ILE A 415 19.41 7.00 49.20
CA ILE A 415 19.30 7.67 47.91
C ILE A 415 19.84 6.77 46.78
N LEU A 416 21.04 6.19 46.95
CA LEU A 416 21.63 5.32 45.94
C LEU A 416 20.80 4.06 45.71
N ASN A 417 20.35 3.40 46.77
CA ASN A 417 19.49 2.20 46.65
C ASN A 417 18.14 2.53 46.01
N TRP A 418 17.59 3.72 46.28
CA TRP A 418 16.35 4.19 45.66
C TRP A 418 16.52 4.36 44.14
N ILE A 419 17.60 5.00 43.70
CA ILE A 419 17.92 5.15 42.26
C ILE A 419 18.20 3.79 41.62
N ALA A 420 19.00 2.95 42.26
CA ALA A 420 19.35 1.62 41.77
C ALA A 420 18.11 0.74 41.59
N PHE A 421 17.17 0.78 42.53
CA PHE A 421 15.91 0.04 42.42
C PHE A 421 15.14 0.42 41.17
N ILE A 422 15.02 1.72 40.86
CA ILE A 422 14.30 2.22 39.68
C ILE A 422 14.97 1.75 38.39
N ALA A 423 16.31 1.82 38.32
CA ALA A 423 17.07 1.39 37.16
C ALA A 423 16.99 -0.12 36.91
N GLN A 424 17.03 -0.93 37.98
CA GLN A 424 17.01 -2.39 37.90
C GLN A 424 15.61 -2.97 37.68
N ASN A 425 14.56 -2.24 38.09
CA ASN A 425 13.18 -2.73 38.08
C ASN A 425 12.29 -1.81 37.22
N ALA A 426 12.59 -1.72 35.92
CA ALA A 426 11.84 -0.89 34.99
C ALA A 426 10.33 -1.22 35.02
N GLY A 427 9.51 -0.18 35.21
CA GLY A 427 8.06 -0.32 35.39
C GLY A 427 7.59 -0.53 36.84
N GLN A 428 8.49 -0.59 37.81
CA GLN A 428 8.13 -0.63 39.23
C GLN A 428 8.24 0.75 39.89
N LYS A 429 7.45 0.94 40.94
CA LYS A 429 7.47 2.15 41.78
C LYS A 429 8.03 1.86 43.15
N THR A 430 8.84 2.77 43.65
CA THR A 430 9.33 2.79 45.03
C THR A 430 8.22 3.12 46.03
N ARG A 431 7.14 3.78 45.57
CA ARG A 431 6.04 4.32 46.39
C ARG A 431 6.48 5.32 47.45
N THR A 432 7.66 5.90 47.26
CA THR A 432 8.21 6.99 48.07
C THR A 432 8.61 8.14 47.14
N ALA A 433 8.69 9.34 47.70
CA ALA A 433 9.24 10.51 47.02
C ALA A 433 10.35 11.10 47.89
N ILE A 434 11.43 11.54 47.25
CA ILE A 434 12.53 12.23 47.94
C ILE A 434 12.30 13.73 47.84
N ILE A 435 12.43 14.45 48.96
CA ILE A 435 12.33 15.91 48.97
C ILE A 435 13.72 16.47 49.26
N LEU A 436 14.23 17.28 48.32
CA LEU A 436 15.49 18.01 48.44
C LEU A 436 15.19 19.47 48.80
N GLN A 437 15.42 19.82 50.06
CA GLN A 437 15.25 21.17 50.58
C GLN A 437 16.61 21.78 50.94
N GLY A 438 16.85 23.03 50.54
CA GLY A 438 18.09 23.74 50.88
C GLY A 438 18.30 24.98 50.03
N LEU A 439 19.38 25.72 50.26
CA LEU A 439 19.65 26.96 49.54
C LEU A 439 19.70 26.77 48.01
N GLN A 440 19.40 27.83 47.27
CA GLN A 440 19.59 27.85 45.82
C GLN A 440 21.08 27.68 45.48
N ARG A 441 21.36 27.07 44.32
CA ARG A 441 22.72 26.85 43.78
C ARG A 441 23.64 25.89 44.57
N ILE A 442 23.09 25.07 45.45
CA ILE A 442 23.84 24.00 46.14
C ILE A 442 23.96 22.69 45.32
N GLY A 443 23.48 22.64 44.07
CA GLY A 443 23.63 21.45 43.21
C GLY A 443 22.44 20.49 43.14
N LYS A 444 21.30 20.78 43.79
CA LYS A 444 20.05 19.96 43.70
C LYS A 444 19.63 19.65 42.26
N ASN A 445 19.68 20.66 41.38
CA ASN A 445 19.32 20.47 39.96
C ASN A 445 20.39 19.67 39.23
N ARG A 446 21.69 19.89 39.48
CA ARG A 446 22.76 19.07 38.86
C ARG A 446 22.64 17.59 39.20
N PHE A 447 22.26 17.28 40.43
CA PHE A 447 21.99 15.90 40.85
C PHE A 447 20.81 15.28 40.09
N THR A 448 19.69 16.00 40.01
CA THR A 448 18.47 15.51 39.34
C THR A 448 18.57 15.50 37.81
N ASP A 449 19.32 16.42 37.21
CA ASP A 449 19.61 16.49 35.77
C ASP A 449 20.35 15.22 35.31
N ALA A 450 21.38 14.79 36.05
CA ALA A 450 22.15 13.59 35.73
C ALA A 450 21.29 12.31 35.77
N ILE A 451 20.43 12.20 36.78
CA ILE A 451 19.49 11.07 36.91
C ILE A 451 18.44 11.11 35.79
N SER A 452 17.95 12.30 35.44
CA SER A 452 17.01 12.48 34.34
C SER A 452 17.62 12.09 33.00
N GLU A 453 18.89 12.42 32.76
CA GLU A 453 19.60 12.01 31.54
C GLU A 453 19.82 10.49 31.49
N MET A 454 20.16 9.87 32.63
CA MET A 454 20.28 8.42 32.74
C MET A 454 18.96 7.70 32.37
N PHE A 455 17.83 8.27 32.77
CA PHE A 455 16.48 7.79 32.44
C PHE A 455 15.86 8.50 31.22
N SER A 456 16.68 9.13 30.37
CA SER A 456 16.19 9.85 29.19
C SER A 456 15.21 9.00 28.37
N ARG A 457 14.23 9.68 27.74
CA ARG A 457 13.01 9.12 27.10
C ARG A 457 11.90 8.68 28.06
N TYR A 458 12.23 8.33 29.31
CA TYR A 458 11.25 8.00 30.34
C TYR A 458 11.34 8.93 31.56
N SER A 459 12.01 10.07 31.41
CA SER A 459 12.17 11.07 32.46
C SER A 459 11.48 12.38 32.12
N GLN A 460 11.04 13.08 33.16
CA GLN A 460 10.66 14.48 33.09
C GLN A 460 11.54 15.34 34.00
N PRO A 461 12.57 16.01 33.47
CA PRO A 461 13.57 16.70 34.28
C PRO A 461 13.06 17.96 34.97
N ASN A 462 11.92 18.52 34.55
CA ASN A 462 11.40 19.73 35.16
C ASN A 462 9.89 19.88 34.95
N ILE A 463 9.10 19.51 35.96
CA ILE A 463 7.69 19.88 36.05
C ILE A 463 7.58 21.03 37.03
N SER A 464 7.26 22.22 36.49
CA SER A 464 7.22 23.48 37.24
C SER A 464 5.86 23.77 37.85
N THR A 465 4.78 23.18 37.31
CA THR A 465 3.41 23.39 37.81
C THR A 465 2.84 22.11 38.39
N ILE A 466 2.23 22.24 39.57
CA ILE A 466 1.58 21.09 40.21
C ILE A 466 0.32 20.67 39.45
N GLU A 467 -0.28 21.59 38.68
CA GLU A 467 -1.42 21.35 37.81
C GLU A 467 -1.09 20.45 36.63
N GLU A 468 0.11 20.53 36.05
CA GLU A 468 0.54 19.57 35.02
C GLU A 468 0.64 18.15 35.59
N PHE A 469 1.04 18.05 36.86
CA PHE A 469 1.20 16.78 37.53
C PHE A 469 -0.12 16.19 38.06
N THR A 470 -0.97 17.02 38.67
CA THR A 470 -2.16 16.62 39.43
C THR A 470 -3.48 17.03 38.80
N GLY A 471 -3.44 17.83 37.73
CA GLY A 471 -4.61 18.41 37.09
C GLY A 471 -5.38 17.44 36.22
N THR A 472 -6.41 17.99 35.56
CA THR A 472 -7.32 17.20 34.72
C THR A 472 -6.66 16.74 33.41
N PHE A 473 -5.67 17.47 32.89
CA PHE A 473 -4.89 17.07 31.72
C PHE A 473 -3.48 16.68 32.17
N ASN A 474 -3.17 15.40 32.11
CA ASN A 474 -2.02 14.82 32.81
C ASN A 474 -1.21 13.85 31.93
N SER A 475 -1.17 14.06 30.61
CA SER A 475 -0.34 13.22 29.72
C SER A 475 1.16 13.30 30.02
N VAL A 476 1.62 14.35 30.72
CA VAL A 476 3.02 14.53 31.11
C VAL A 476 3.55 13.41 32.01
N VAL A 477 2.68 12.65 32.68
CA VAL A 477 3.07 11.54 33.56
C VAL A 477 2.91 10.16 32.89
N GLU A 478 2.39 10.11 31.67
CA GLU A 478 2.19 8.85 30.94
C GLU A 478 3.53 8.30 30.44
N ASN A 479 3.82 7.04 30.75
CA ASN A 479 5.08 6.36 30.41
C ASN A 479 6.35 7.02 30.98
N VAL A 480 6.23 7.76 32.08
CA VAL A 480 7.36 8.38 32.78
C VAL A 480 7.76 7.55 34.00
N MET A 481 9.02 7.11 34.04
CA MET A 481 9.64 6.39 35.17
C MET A 481 10.20 7.31 36.24
N PHE A 482 10.71 8.49 35.84
CA PHE A 482 11.35 9.43 36.75
C PHE A 482 10.89 10.85 36.47
N ALA A 483 10.51 11.60 37.49
CA ALA A 483 10.17 13.01 37.33
C ALA A 483 10.74 13.86 38.44
N VAL A 484 11.06 15.10 38.10
CA VAL A 484 11.52 16.12 39.03
C VAL A 484 10.45 17.20 39.11
N LEU A 485 9.96 17.43 40.32
CA LEU A 485 9.00 18.49 40.61
C LEU A 485 9.76 19.66 41.21
N ASN A 486 9.97 20.71 40.42
CA ASN A 486 10.81 21.84 40.80
C ASN A 486 9.96 23.02 41.27
N GLU A 487 10.28 23.57 42.44
CA GLU A 487 9.64 24.77 42.99
C GLU A 487 8.11 24.69 42.99
N MET A 488 7.55 23.62 43.58
CA MET A 488 6.11 23.52 43.77
C MET A 488 5.57 24.76 44.47
N MET A 489 4.87 25.62 43.73
CA MET A 489 4.30 26.83 44.30
C MET A 489 3.33 26.47 45.43
N ASN A 490 3.45 27.17 46.55
CA ASN A 490 2.51 27.10 47.66
C ASN A 490 1.13 27.61 47.20
N TYR A 491 0.29 26.73 46.66
CA TYR A 491 -1.09 27.05 46.34
C TYR A 491 -1.88 27.24 47.65
N ASN A 492 -2.30 28.47 47.91
CA ASN A 492 -2.84 28.89 49.21
C ASN A 492 -4.32 28.51 49.45
N GLU A 493 -5.04 27.88 48.50
CA GLU A 493 -6.49 27.66 48.68
C GLU A 493 -7.04 26.23 48.48
N SER A 494 -6.22 25.21 48.18
CA SER A 494 -6.72 23.82 48.06
C SER A 494 -5.79 22.70 48.56
N LYS A 495 -4.94 22.98 49.57
CA LYS A 495 -3.89 22.06 50.09
C LYS A 495 -4.30 20.58 50.26
N LYS A 496 -5.57 20.29 50.61
CA LYS A 496 -6.05 18.91 50.78
C LYS A 496 -6.23 18.14 49.48
N GLY A 497 -6.76 18.77 48.42
CA GLY A 497 -7.02 18.11 47.14
C GLY A 497 -5.72 17.72 46.44
N THR A 498 -4.77 18.65 46.42
CA THR A 498 -3.46 18.45 45.79
C THR A 498 -2.59 17.46 46.54
N ALA A 499 -2.60 17.48 47.88
CA ALA A 499 -1.88 16.48 48.68
C ALA A 499 -2.41 15.05 48.43
N GLN A 500 -3.73 14.90 48.32
CA GLN A 500 -4.34 13.62 48.01
C GLN A 500 -3.97 13.15 46.59
N ALA A 501 -4.00 14.04 45.60
CA ALA A 501 -3.60 13.73 44.23
C ALA A 501 -2.12 13.31 44.14
N MET A 502 -1.22 14.03 44.81
CA MET A 502 0.20 13.65 44.89
C MET A 502 0.38 12.28 45.53
N LYS A 503 -0.32 12.01 46.64
CA LYS A 503 -0.28 10.69 47.29
C LYS A 503 -0.67 9.59 46.31
N THR A 504 -1.80 9.75 45.62
CA THR A 504 -2.26 8.83 44.58
C THR A 504 -1.20 8.62 43.50
N ILE A 505 -0.58 9.69 42.97
CA ILE A 505 0.44 9.55 41.93
C ILE A 505 1.69 8.83 42.45
N ILE A 506 2.08 9.05 43.71
CA ILE A 506 3.25 8.38 44.31
C ILE A 506 2.95 6.91 44.61
N THR A 507 1.75 6.57 45.10
CA THR A 507 1.47 5.23 45.64
C THR A 507 0.76 4.29 44.69
N ASP A 508 -0.15 4.80 43.86
CA ASP A 508 -1.05 3.95 43.08
C ASP A 508 -0.34 3.33 41.89
N LYS A 509 -0.72 2.10 41.55
CA LYS A 509 -0.14 1.34 40.42
C LYS A 509 -0.67 1.74 39.05
N THR A 510 -1.80 2.44 39.01
CA THR A 510 -2.45 2.83 37.75
C THR A 510 -2.91 4.25 37.82
N ILE A 511 -2.82 4.96 36.70
CA ILE A 511 -3.27 6.33 36.57
C ILE A 511 -4.23 6.44 35.39
N ARG A 512 -5.21 7.34 35.52
CA ARG A 512 -6.07 7.69 34.41
C ARG A 512 -5.43 8.84 33.65
N ILE A 513 -5.14 8.62 32.38
CA ILE A 513 -4.58 9.63 31.49
C ILE A 513 -5.72 10.30 30.73
N ASN A 514 -5.74 11.62 30.81
CA ASN A 514 -6.64 12.48 30.08
C ASN A 514 -5.80 13.53 29.35
N GLU A 515 -5.79 13.43 28.03
CA GLU A 515 -5.06 14.33 27.15
C GLU A 515 -6.08 15.08 26.29
N LYS A 516 -5.85 16.37 26.05
CA LYS A 516 -6.83 17.22 25.38
C LYS A 516 -7.07 16.70 23.96
N ASN A 517 -8.34 16.52 23.60
CA ASN A 517 -8.78 15.98 22.31
C ASN A 517 -8.28 14.56 21.99
N GLN A 518 -7.82 13.81 22.98
CA GLN A 518 -7.44 12.41 22.83
C GLN A 518 -8.34 11.48 23.66
N PRO A 519 -8.42 10.18 23.33
CA PRO A 519 -9.22 9.24 24.09
C PRO A 519 -8.66 9.08 25.49
N ARG A 520 -9.55 9.06 26.49
CA ARG A 520 -9.18 8.71 27.86
C ARG A 520 -8.73 7.26 27.90
N ARG A 521 -7.69 7.00 28.67
CA ARG A 521 -7.08 5.67 28.81
C ARG A 521 -6.53 5.48 30.21
N ARG A 522 -6.50 4.22 30.64
CA ARG A 522 -5.81 3.81 31.86
C ARG A 522 -4.40 3.39 31.49
N ALA A 523 -3.43 3.92 32.21
CA ALA A 523 -2.02 3.57 32.05
C ALA A 523 -1.45 2.99 33.35
N GLU A 524 -0.37 2.21 33.23
CA GLU A 524 0.45 1.87 34.38
C GLU A 524 1.09 3.15 34.91
N ASN A 525 0.95 3.37 36.21
CA ASN A 525 1.68 4.41 36.88
C ASN A 525 3.03 3.80 37.27
N VAL A 526 4.12 4.31 36.72
CA VAL A 526 5.49 3.83 36.98
C VAL A 526 6.41 4.94 37.46
N ILE A 527 5.86 6.12 37.76
CA ILE A 527 6.65 7.31 38.06
C ILE A 527 7.29 7.26 39.44
N ASN A 528 8.53 7.69 39.54
CA ASN A 528 9.25 7.91 40.79
C ASN A 528 9.71 9.36 40.83
N THR A 529 9.65 10.00 41.99
CA THR A 529 9.70 11.46 42.03
C THR A 529 10.67 12.02 43.04
N ILE A 530 11.43 13.03 42.60
CA ILE A 530 12.20 13.92 43.46
C ILE A 530 11.56 15.30 43.42
N ILE A 531 11.33 15.89 44.59
CA ILE A 531 10.78 17.24 44.73
C ILE A 531 11.93 18.15 45.16
N VAL A 532 12.16 19.23 44.44
CA VAL A 532 13.22 20.21 44.73
C VAL A 532 12.57 21.51 45.19
N THR A 533 12.99 22.00 46.36
CA THR A 533 12.47 23.24 46.96
C THR A 533 13.55 23.99 47.74
N ASN A 534 13.36 25.30 47.95
CA ASN A 534 14.36 26.18 48.57
C ASN A 534 14.08 26.43 50.06
#